data_AF-A0A5D0RLC7-F1
#
_entry.id   AF-A0A5D0RLC7-F1
#
_cell.length_a   1.000
_cell.length_b   1.000
_cell.length_c   1.000
_cell.angle_alpha   90.00
_cell.angle_beta   90.00
_cell.angle_gamma   90.00
#
_symmetry.space_group_name_H-M   'P 1'
#
loop_
_entity.id
_entity.type
_entity.pdbx_description
1 polymer ?
#
loop_
_entity_poly.entity_id
_entity_poly.type
_entity_poly.pdbx_seq_one_letter_code
_entity_poly.pdbx_strand_id
1 'polypeptide(L)'
;MGATILGFCRFSFFGPSDTKIDYSDRDEAHRTLYAPERMETRFELFENLMLPGVAAQTDKDFRLVVVTSSTMPAPYRARLADVVAGIPQIELVVSEETRLAHVLRPYVSDPEVAGQGLLQFRCDDDDGMSRHYIARLRRWLPALRDRMIVTFPRGLMLYRDGKGPQLHPMYRNLTGAGYAHYTAGPTTKNVFGYSHINSGRRFPFISDPGFSSYIQSFTATSDTAFRAERKIRQFQKATGIETGPRAAKFVEEALADDFNYLSEDGLKQLLLRAEGASVGA
;
A
#
# COMPACT_ATOMS: atom_id res chain seq x y z
N MET A 1 4.49 -23.18 16.25
CA MET A 1 4.62 -21.96 15.44
C MET A 1 3.45 -21.95 14.46
N GLY A 2 2.97 -20.79 14.06
CA GLY A 2 1.83 -20.65 13.14
C GLY A 2 2.30 -20.13 11.79
N ALA A 3 1.38 -19.97 10.85
CA ALA A 3 1.68 -19.34 9.56
C ALA A 3 2.31 -17.94 9.75
N THR A 4 3.33 -17.62 8.95
CA THR A 4 4.02 -16.33 8.98
C THR A 4 3.19 -15.26 8.26
N ILE A 5 3.13 -14.05 8.81
CA ILE A 5 2.56 -12.87 8.13
C ILE A 5 3.71 -12.00 7.60
N LEU A 6 3.80 -11.89 6.27
CA LEU A 6 4.89 -11.19 5.59
C LEU A 6 4.37 -10.17 4.57
N GLY A 7 4.69 -8.91 4.81
CA GLY A 7 4.37 -7.80 3.93
C GLY A 7 5.47 -7.52 2.93
N PHE A 8 5.08 -6.98 1.78
CA PHE A 8 6.00 -6.43 0.80
C PHE A 8 5.55 -5.03 0.38
N CYS A 9 6.47 -4.08 0.47
CA CYS A 9 6.32 -2.71 -0.02
C CYS A 9 7.41 -2.44 -1.05
N ARG A 10 7.06 -1.73 -2.12
CA ARG A 10 8.04 -1.26 -3.10
C ARG A 10 8.14 0.24 -2.93
N PHE A 11 9.33 0.71 -2.56
CA PHE A 11 9.61 2.12 -2.49
C PHE A 11 10.41 2.54 -3.73
N SER A 12 9.71 3.13 -4.71
CA SER A 12 10.28 3.57 -5.99
C SER A 12 11.33 2.60 -6.59
N PHE A 13 10.95 1.32 -6.65
CA PHE A 13 11.77 0.25 -7.22
C PHE A 13 11.88 0.37 -8.75
N PHE A 14 13.10 0.35 -9.27
CA PHE A 14 13.43 0.46 -10.69
C PHE A 14 13.36 -0.89 -11.40
N GLY A 15 12.22 -1.16 -12.02
CA GLY A 15 12.01 -2.37 -12.80
C GLY A 15 10.59 -2.50 -13.36
N PRO A 16 10.39 -3.25 -14.46
CA PRO A 16 9.06 -3.51 -14.99
C PRO A 16 8.16 -4.14 -13.92
N SER A 17 7.02 -3.51 -13.67
CA SER A 17 6.06 -3.97 -12.66
C SER A 17 4.63 -3.59 -13.05
N ASP A 18 3.66 -3.61 -12.12
CA ASP A 18 2.33 -3.06 -12.36
C ASP A 18 2.32 -1.51 -12.49
N THR A 19 3.47 -0.86 -12.22
CA THR A 19 3.73 0.55 -12.52
C THR A 19 3.69 0.83 -14.03
N LYS A 20 3.25 2.02 -14.42
CA LYS A 20 3.05 2.38 -15.84
C LYS A 20 4.23 3.07 -16.53
N ILE A 21 5.39 3.13 -15.87
CA ILE A 21 6.63 3.60 -16.49
C ILE A 21 7.01 2.65 -17.63
N ASP A 22 7.26 3.21 -18.81
CA ASP A 22 7.84 2.46 -19.92
C ASP A 22 9.34 2.29 -19.69
N TYR A 23 9.82 1.05 -19.72
CA TYR A 23 11.21 0.70 -19.52
C TYR A 23 11.94 0.40 -20.84
N SER A 24 11.32 0.70 -21.99
CA SER A 24 11.96 0.59 -23.32
C SER A 24 13.15 1.55 -23.45
N ASP A 25 13.00 2.79 -22.94
CA ASP A 25 14.08 3.72 -22.66
C ASP A 25 14.37 3.71 -21.15
N ARG A 26 15.46 3.05 -20.76
CA ARG A 26 15.82 2.90 -19.34
C ARG A 26 16.29 4.19 -18.69
N ASP A 27 16.90 5.09 -19.46
CA ASP A 27 17.41 6.35 -18.91
C ASP A 27 16.24 7.28 -18.64
N GLU A 28 15.26 7.35 -19.55
CA GLU A 28 14.04 8.11 -19.33
C GLU A 28 13.18 7.53 -18.20
N ALA A 29 13.08 6.20 -18.12
CA ALA A 29 12.43 5.53 -16.99
C ALA A 29 13.08 5.88 -15.65
N HIS A 30 14.42 5.92 -15.60
CA HIS A 30 15.17 6.28 -14.40
C HIS A 30 14.93 7.74 -14.00
N ARG A 31 15.05 8.68 -14.95
CA ARG A 31 14.76 10.11 -14.74
C ARG A 31 13.33 10.34 -14.27
N THR A 32 12.36 9.64 -14.86
CA THR A 32 10.95 9.76 -14.49
C THR A 32 10.67 9.21 -13.09
N LEU A 33 11.20 8.01 -12.78
CA LEU A 33 10.97 7.36 -11.50
C LEU A 33 11.56 8.16 -10.33
N TYR A 34 12.75 8.74 -10.53
CA TYR A 34 13.50 9.47 -9.51
C TYR A 34 13.47 10.99 -9.69
N ALA A 35 12.52 11.51 -10.49
CA ALA A 35 12.30 12.94 -10.62
C ALA A 35 12.11 13.57 -9.22
N PRO A 36 12.79 14.69 -8.88
CA PRO A 36 12.77 15.23 -7.53
C PRO A 36 11.37 15.44 -6.97
N GLU A 37 10.46 16.05 -7.74
CA GLU A 37 9.07 16.28 -7.34
C GLU A 37 8.34 14.98 -7.00
N ARG A 38 8.52 13.93 -7.82
CA ARG A 38 7.94 12.62 -7.57
C ARG A 38 8.49 12.00 -6.30
N MET A 39 9.80 12.10 -6.07
CA MET A 39 10.43 11.53 -4.88
C MET A 39 9.99 12.25 -3.61
N GLU A 40 9.86 13.58 -3.63
CA GLU A 40 9.33 14.33 -2.48
C GLU A 40 7.88 13.95 -2.19
N THR A 41 7.02 13.82 -3.22
CA THR A 41 5.65 13.29 -3.01
C THR A 41 5.67 11.91 -2.37
N ARG A 42 6.54 11.00 -2.84
CA ARG A 42 6.63 9.63 -2.32
C ARG A 42 7.09 9.62 -0.86
N PHE A 43 8.10 10.39 -0.51
CA PHE A 43 8.55 10.48 0.88
C PHE A 43 7.52 11.12 1.80
N GLU A 44 6.84 12.20 1.38
CA GLU A 44 5.78 12.81 2.18
C GLU A 44 4.71 11.79 2.57
N LEU A 45 4.21 11.00 1.61
CA LEU A 45 3.20 9.97 1.86
C LEU A 45 3.76 8.79 2.64
N PHE A 46 4.96 8.32 2.32
CA PHE A 46 5.56 7.19 3.01
C PHE A 46 5.80 7.50 4.49
N GLU A 47 6.40 8.65 4.79
CA GLU A 47 6.75 9.07 6.15
C GLU A 47 5.52 9.43 7.00
N ASN A 48 4.50 10.06 6.40
CA ASN A 48 3.38 10.64 7.15
C ASN A 48 2.05 9.90 6.99
N LEU A 49 1.98 8.86 6.14
CA LEU A 49 0.77 8.07 5.92
C LEU A 49 1.02 6.57 6.04
N MET A 50 2.01 6.02 5.32
CA MET A 50 2.27 4.57 5.31
C MET A 50 2.98 4.09 6.58
N LEU A 51 4.16 4.63 6.89
CA LEU A 51 4.96 4.23 8.04
C LEU A 51 4.25 4.37 9.39
N PRO A 52 3.48 5.45 9.66
CA PRO A 52 2.71 5.55 10.90
C PRO A 52 1.73 4.39 11.09
N GLY A 53 1.09 3.90 10.01
CA GLY A 53 0.20 2.74 10.07
C GLY A 53 0.92 1.43 10.40
N VAL A 54 2.13 1.24 9.87
CA VAL A 54 2.99 0.09 10.19
C VAL A 54 3.42 0.16 11.67
N ALA A 55 3.87 1.32 12.11
CA ALA A 55 4.29 1.54 13.50
C ALA A 55 3.12 1.40 14.49
N ALA A 56 1.90 1.74 14.08
CA ALA A 56 0.71 1.71 14.93
C ALA A 56 0.06 0.33 15.09
N GLN A 57 0.49 -0.70 14.34
CA GLN A 57 -0.14 -2.03 14.35
C GLN A 57 -0.35 -2.56 15.77
N THR A 58 -1.55 -3.03 16.09
CA THR A 58 -1.90 -3.62 17.39
C THR A 58 -1.29 -5.01 17.57
N ASP A 59 -1.08 -5.72 16.48
CA ASP A 59 -0.38 -6.99 16.41
C ASP A 59 1.02 -6.76 15.83
N LYS A 60 2.05 -7.01 16.64
CA LYS A 60 3.46 -6.74 16.30
C LYS A 60 4.18 -7.93 15.65
N ASP A 61 3.53 -9.09 15.55
CA ASP A 61 4.13 -10.34 15.07
C ASP A 61 4.03 -10.46 13.53
N PHE A 62 4.69 -9.55 12.84
CA PHE A 62 4.78 -9.56 11.38
C PHE A 62 6.12 -9.00 10.93
N ARG A 63 6.45 -9.25 9.65
CA ARG A 63 7.58 -8.64 8.96
C ARG A 63 7.08 -7.85 7.76
N LEU A 64 7.76 -6.78 7.40
CA LEU A 64 7.51 -5.99 6.20
C LEU A 64 8.83 -5.76 5.47
N VAL A 65 8.96 -6.33 4.27
CA VAL A 65 10.12 -6.10 3.41
C VAL A 65 9.84 -4.89 2.54
N VAL A 66 10.59 -3.80 2.76
CA VAL A 66 10.58 -2.60 1.91
C VAL A 66 11.69 -2.75 0.89
N VAL A 67 11.34 -2.80 -0.39
CA VAL A 67 12.30 -2.99 -1.48
C VAL A 67 12.49 -1.71 -2.28
N THR A 68 13.75 -1.35 -2.50
CA THR A 68 14.16 -0.30 -3.44
C THR A 68 15.32 -0.78 -4.32
N SER A 69 15.78 0.06 -5.25
CA SER A 69 16.86 -0.28 -6.19
C SER A 69 18.18 0.38 -5.83
N SER A 70 19.29 -0.31 -6.08
CA SER A 70 20.65 0.23 -5.94
C SER A 70 20.90 1.44 -6.84
N THR A 71 20.13 1.60 -7.91
CA THR A 71 20.16 2.74 -8.83
C THR A 71 19.41 3.98 -8.32
N MET A 72 18.63 3.89 -7.24
CA MET A 72 17.98 5.05 -6.62
C MET A 72 19.05 6.06 -6.15
N PRO A 73 18.93 7.37 -6.41
CA PRO A 73 19.93 8.35 -5.98
C PRO A 73 20.32 8.25 -4.50
N ALA A 74 21.61 8.41 -4.19
CA ALA A 74 22.17 8.20 -2.86
C ALA A 74 21.47 9.01 -1.73
N PRO A 75 21.11 10.29 -1.93
CA PRO A 75 20.39 11.05 -0.90
C PRO A 75 19.05 10.42 -0.52
N TYR A 76 18.30 9.90 -1.51
CA TYR A 76 17.04 9.21 -1.26
C TYR A 76 17.24 7.85 -0.60
N ARG A 77 18.31 7.12 -0.93
CA ARG A 77 18.62 5.85 -0.25
C ARG A 77 18.96 6.07 1.22
N ALA A 78 19.73 7.12 1.53
CA ALA A 78 20.03 7.50 2.91
C ALA A 78 18.76 7.88 3.67
N ARG A 79 17.93 8.78 3.10
CA ARG A 79 16.64 9.16 3.69
C ARG A 79 15.74 7.94 3.94
N LEU A 80 15.62 7.03 2.96
CA LEU A 80 14.81 5.83 3.12
C LEU A 80 15.33 4.93 4.25
N ALA A 81 16.64 4.74 4.36
CA ALA A 81 17.23 3.96 5.45
C ALA A 81 16.95 4.60 6.81
N ASP A 82 17.08 5.91 6.92
CA ASP A 82 16.86 6.65 8.17
C ASP A 82 15.40 6.56 8.63
N VAL A 83 14.43 6.77 7.74
CA VAL A 83 13.01 6.82 8.11
C VAL A 83 12.44 5.45 8.49
N VAL A 84 13.01 4.35 7.98
CA VAL A 84 12.57 2.99 8.33
C VAL A 84 13.31 2.39 9.52
N ALA A 85 14.48 2.92 9.90
CA ALA A 85 15.34 2.35 10.93
C ALA A 85 14.67 2.19 12.31
N GLY A 86 13.69 3.04 12.61
CA GLY A 86 12.96 3.02 13.88
C GLY A 86 11.84 1.98 13.98
N ILE A 87 11.55 1.20 12.94
CA ILE A 87 10.41 0.28 12.90
C ILE A 87 10.92 -1.17 12.84
N PRO A 88 10.90 -1.93 13.96
CA PRO A 88 11.53 -3.26 14.04
C PRO A 88 10.97 -4.30 13.06
N GLN A 89 9.74 -4.12 12.60
CA GLN A 89 9.10 -5.01 11.63
C GLN A 89 9.63 -4.80 10.20
N ILE A 90 10.30 -3.69 9.92
CA ILE A 90 10.75 -3.35 8.57
C ILE A 90 12.15 -3.90 8.31
N GLU A 91 12.27 -4.61 7.20
CA GLU A 91 13.54 -5.00 6.58
C GLU A 91 13.70 -4.19 5.28
N LEU A 92 14.73 -3.35 5.20
CA LEU A 92 15.04 -2.60 3.98
C LEU A 92 15.96 -3.40 3.07
N VAL A 93 15.52 -3.62 1.83
CA VAL A 93 16.28 -4.31 0.79
C VAL A 93 16.61 -3.33 -0.34
N VAL A 94 17.90 -3.07 -0.52
CA VAL A 94 18.43 -2.32 -1.67
C VAL A 94 18.96 -3.33 -2.68
N SER A 95 18.27 -3.46 -3.81
CA SER A 95 18.52 -4.55 -4.76
C SER A 95 19.09 -4.08 -6.10
N GLU A 96 20.01 -4.85 -6.67
CA GLU A 96 20.49 -4.69 -8.06
C GLU A 96 19.57 -5.36 -9.08
N GLU A 97 18.74 -6.32 -8.66
CA GLU A 97 17.74 -6.94 -9.53
C GLU A 97 16.72 -5.91 -10.02
N THR A 98 16.33 -6.05 -11.29
CA THR A 98 15.26 -5.24 -11.92
C THR A 98 13.93 -5.98 -11.97
N ARG A 99 13.91 -7.24 -11.55
CA ARG A 99 12.72 -8.07 -11.47
C ARG A 99 12.38 -8.30 -10.01
N LEU A 100 11.33 -7.64 -9.53
CA LEU A 100 10.86 -7.79 -8.15
C LEU A 100 10.63 -9.25 -7.76
N ALA A 101 10.16 -10.09 -8.69
CA ALA A 101 9.97 -11.51 -8.44
C ALA A 101 11.25 -12.23 -8.02
N HIS A 102 12.42 -11.82 -8.52
CA HIS A 102 13.71 -12.39 -8.10
C HIS A 102 14.08 -11.93 -6.69
N VAL A 103 13.88 -10.64 -6.38
CA VAL A 103 14.14 -10.07 -5.04
C VAL A 103 13.32 -10.78 -3.97
N LEU A 104 12.03 -11.01 -4.25
CA LEU A 104 11.11 -11.57 -3.27
C LEU A 104 11.11 -13.10 -3.21
N ARG A 105 11.73 -13.79 -4.19
CA ARG A 105 11.73 -15.25 -4.27
C ARG A 105 12.32 -15.91 -3.02
N PRO A 106 13.49 -15.48 -2.49
CA PRO A 106 14.07 -16.08 -1.29
C PRO A 106 13.05 -16.13 -0.14
N TYR A 107 12.35 -15.03 0.14
CA TYR A 107 11.39 -14.95 1.24
C TYR A 107 10.20 -15.90 1.09
N VAL A 108 9.67 -16.07 -0.12
CA VAL A 108 8.44 -16.85 -0.33
C VAL A 108 8.72 -18.33 -0.57
N SER A 109 9.95 -18.69 -0.94
CA SER A 109 10.37 -20.07 -1.16
C SER A 109 11.12 -20.70 0.01
N ASP A 110 11.53 -19.91 1.00
CA ASP A 110 12.24 -20.38 2.18
C ASP A 110 11.32 -21.24 3.07
N PRO A 111 11.64 -22.52 3.29
CA PRO A 111 10.89 -23.39 4.20
C PRO A 111 10.85 -22.90 5.65
N GLU A 112 11.85 -22.16 6.13
CA GLU A 112 11.84 -21.60 7.48
C GLU A 112 10.80 -20.49 7.63
N VAL A 113 10.58 -19.72 6.56
CA VAL A 113 9.58 -18.64 6.53
C VAL A 113 8.18 -19.17 6.22
N ALA A 114 8.06 -20.06 5.23
CA ALA A 114 6.78 -20.45 4.63
C ALA A 114 6.33 -21.88 4.97
N GLY A 115 7.15 -22.68 5.65
CA GLY A 115 6.91 -24.12 5.87
C GLY A 115 5.65 -24.45 6.68
N GLN A 116 5.15 -23.51 7.48
CA GLN A 116 3.92 -23.66 8.28
C GLN A 116 2.76 -22.82 7.72
N GLY A 117 2.88 -22.38 6.47
CA GLY A 117 1.97 -21.44 5.81
C GLY A 117 2.54 -20.02 5.79
N LEU A 118 2.20 -19.29 4.74
CA LEU A 118 2.64 -17.92 4.51
C LEU A 118 1.46 -17.06 4.06
N LEU A 119 1.09 -16.08 4.89
CA LEU A 119 0.14 -15.04 4.52
C LEU A 119 0.92 -13.81 4.06
N GLN A 120 0.98 -13.64 2.75
CA GLN A 120 1.64 -12.50 2.13
C GLN A 120 0.67 -11.34 2.00
N PHE A 121 1.12 -10.11 2.21
CA PHE A 121 0.34 -8.91 1.87
C PHE A 121 1.17 -7.88 1.11
N ARG A 122 0.51 -7.03 0.31
CA ARG A 122 1.15 -5.84 -0.29
C ARG A 122 0.65 -4.57 0.36
N CYS A 123 1.56 -3.62 0.55
CA CYS A 123 1.23 -2.22 0.76
C CYS A 123 1.99 -1.36 -0.25
N ASP A 124 1.31 -0.36 -0.77
CA ASP A 124 1.94 0.64 -1.64
C ASP A 124 2.56 1.72 -0.73
N ASP A 125 3.65 2.37 -1.19
CA ASP A 125 4.41 3.35 -0.41
C ASP A 125 3.65 4.66 -0.16
N ASP A 126 2.50 4.84 -0.82
CA ASP A 126 1.63 6.01 -0.77
C ASP A 126 0.25 5.77 -0.13
N ASP A 127 -0.02 4.57 0.40
CA ASP A 127 -1.30 4.23 1.02
C ASP A 127 -1.18 4.07 2.54
N GLY A 128 -2.21 4.51 3.28
CA GLY A 128 -2.33 4.31 4.72
C GLY A 128 -2.92 2.93 5.06
N MET A 129 -2.50 2.35 6.18
CA MET A 129 -2.94 1.03 6.63
C MET A 129 -3.46 1.07 8.06
N SER A 130 -4.69 0.59 8.28
CA SER A 130 -5.30 0.59 9.62
C SER A 130 -4.42 -0.15 10.63
N ARG A 131 -4.37 0.37 11.85
CA ARG A 131 -3.63 -0.25 12.96
C ARG A 131 -4.10 -1.65 13.34
N HIS A 132 -5.28 -2.06 12.86
CA HIS A 132 -5.83 -3.41 13.09
C HIS A 132 -5.52 -4.38 11.96
N TYR A 133 -4.91 -3.94 10.85
CA TYR A 133 -4.76 -4.72 9.63
C TYR A 133 -4.11 -6.10 9.88
N ILE A 134 -2.99 -6.15 10.61
CA ILE A 134 -2.30 -7.41 10.91
C ILE A 134 -3.14 -8.31 11.83
N ALA A 135 -3.77 -7.74 12.87
CA ALA A 135 -4.65 -8.48 13.76
C ALA A 135 -5.85 -9.09 13.01
N ARG A 136 -6.40 -8.35 12.02
CA ARG A 136 -7.49 -8.82 11.15
C ARG A 136 -7.04 -9.92 10.21
N LEU A 137 -5.85 -9.82 9.62
CA LEU A 137 -5.25 -10.92 8.85
C LEU A 137 -5.09 -12.18 9.71
N ARG A 138 -4.51 -12.04 10.91
CA ARG A 138 -4.29 -13.17 11.83
C ARG A 138 -5.58 -13.86 12.22
N ARG A 139 -6.65 -13.10 12.48
CA ARG A 139 -7.98 -13.63 12.81
C ARG A 139 -8.49 -14.60 11.74
N TRP A 140 -8.18 -14.37 10.47
CA TRP A 140 -8.65 -15.21 9.37
C TRP A 140 -7.79 -16.44 9.11
N LEU A 141 -6.53 -16.50 9.59
CA LEU A 141 -5.59 -17.59 9.34
C LEU A 141 -6.20 -19.01 9.52
N PRO A 142 -6.96 -19.33 10.58
CA PRO A 142 -7.52 -20.67 10.75
C PRO A 142 -8.49 -21.12 9.64
N ALA A 143 -9.13 -20.15 8.99
CA ALA A 143 -10.09 -20.39 7.90
C ALA A 143 -9.40 -20.49 6.52
N LEU A 144 -8.14 -20.07 6.39
CA LEU A 144 -7.46 -20.04 5.11
C LEU A 144 -7.06 -21.45 4.64
N ARG A 145 -7.12 -21.63 3.33
CA ARG A 145 -6.67 -22.82 2.59
C ARG A 145 -5.71 -22.36 1.49
N ASP A 146 -4.95 -23.29 0.93
CA ASP A 146 -3.93 -22.94 -0.05
C ASP A 146 -4.50 -22.06 -1.17
N ARG A 147 -3.77 -20.98 -1.47
CA ARG A 147 -4.10 -19.97 -2.50
C ARG A 147 -5.39 -19.18 -2.24
N MET A 148 -5.83 -19.09 -0.97
CA MET A 148 -6.92 -18.20 -0.60
C MET A 148 -6.45 -16.74 -0.48
N ILE A 149 -7.35 -15.83 -0.80
CA ILE A 149 -7.14 -14.38 -0.68
C ILE A 149 -7.89 -13.86 0.54
N VAL A 150 -7.31 -12.86 1.20
CA VAL A 150 -8.02 -12.05 2.19
C VAL A 150 -8.04 -10.61 1.68
N THR A 151 -9.22 -10.01 1.67
CA THR A 151 -9.40 -8.59 1.29
C THR A 151 -10.30 -7.89 2.29
N PHE A 152 -9.96 -6.63 2.54
CA PHE A 152 -10.74 -5.75 3.40
C PHE A 152 -11.24 -4.58 2.54
N PRO A 153 -12.53 -4.57 2.15
CA PRO A 153 -13.01 -3.68 1.10
C PRO A 153 -13.24 -2.24 1.57
N ARG A 154 -13.48 -2.02 2.86
CA ARG A 154 -13.75 -0.69 3.43
C ARG A 154 -12.44 0.05 3.70
N GLY A 155 -12.41 1.33 3.37
CA GLY A 155 -11.32 2.24 3.65
C GLY A 155 -11.74 3.69 3.40
N LEU A 156 -10.76 4.57 3.23
CA LEU A 156 -10.94 5.96 2.87
C LEU A 156 -10.20 6.26 1.55
N MET A 157 -10.66 7.29 0.84
CA MET A 157 -9.99 7.84 -0.32
C MET A 157 -9.59 9.27 -0.04
N LEU A 158 -8.28 9.54 -0.11
CA LEU A 158 -7.68 10.87 0.02
C LEU A 158 -7.33 11.37 -1.38
N TYR A 159 -7.96 12.46 -1.81
CA TYR A 159 -7.79 12.98 -3.16
C TYR A 159 -8.06 14.48 -3.21
N ARG A 160 -7.69 15.14 -4.31
CA ARG A 160 -8.00 16.54 -4.55
C ARG A 160 -9.01 16.69 -5.68
N ASP A 161 -9.96 17.61 -5.52
CA ASP A 161 -10.85 18.05 -6.59
C ASP A 161 -10.97 19.59 -6.61
N GLY A 162 -11.91 20.13 -7.39
CA GLY A 162 -12.14 21.57 -7.52
C GLY A 162 -12.52 22.29 -6.22
N LYS A 163 -12.78 21.56 -5.12
CA LYS A 163 -13.05 22.10 -3.78
C LYS A 163 -11.85 21.99 -2.83
N GLY A 164 -10.72 21.47 -3.30
CA GLY A 164 -9.54 21.22 -2.48
C GLY A 164 -9.42 19.74 -2.05
N PRO A 165 -8.62 19.45 -1.00
CA PRO A 165 -8.39 18.10 -0.52
C PRO A 165 -9.66 17.52 0.12
N GLN A 166 -10.04 16.32 -0.31
CA GLN A 166 -11.19 15.55 0.13
C GLN A 166 -10.74 14.26 0.81
N LEU A 167 -11.50 13.87 1.83
CA LEU A 167 -11.39 12.55 2.46
C LEU A 167 -12.79 11.96 2.53
N HIS A 168 -13.01 10.85 1.83
CA HIS A 168 -14.32 10.20 1.82
C HIS A 168 -14.21 8.69 2.03
N PRO A 169 -15.25 8.05 2.60
CA PRO A 169 -15.34 6.60 2.66
C PRO A 169 -15.19 5.99 1.28
N MET A 170 -14.45 4.89 1.21
CA MET A 170 -14.31 4.07 0.01
C MET A 170 -14.68 2.62 0.29
N TYR A 171 -15.47 2.02 -0.61
CA TYR A 171 -15.69 0.58 -0.67
C TYR A 171 -15.13 0.01 -1.97
N ARG A 172 -14.10 -0.83 -1.86
CA ARG A 172 -13.45 -1.48 -3.00
C ARG A 172 -13.01 -2.89 -2.65
N ASN A 173 -13.82 -3.86 -3.06
CA ASN A 173 -13.46 -5.26 -2.92
C ASN A 173 -12.24 -5.61 -3.79
N LEU A 174 -11.36 -6.47 -3.24
CA LEU A 174 -10.08 -6.84 -3.86
C LEU A 174 -9.26 -5.61 -4.27
N THR A 175 -9.24 -4.59 -3.39
CA THR A 175 -8.35 -3.44 -3.55
C THR A 175 -6.89 -3.89 -3.55
N GLY A 176 -6.02 -3.14 -4.25
CA GLY A 176 -4.57 -3.36 -4.17
C GLY A 176 -3.99 -2.98 -2.81
N ALA A 177 -4.59 -1.98 -2.15
CA ALA A 177 -4.18 -1.50 -0.84
C ALA A 177 -4.51 -2.54 0.23
N GLY A 178 -3.50 -3.27 0.71
CA GLY A 178 -3.73 -4.35 1.67
C GLY A 178 -4.32 -5.63 1.06
N TYR A 179 -4.03 -5.91 -0.21
CA TYR A 179 -4.33 -7.22 -0.81
C TYR A 179 -3.44 -8.30 -0.17
N ALA A 180 -4.05 -9.37 0.34
CA ALA A 180 -3.34 -10.48 0.98
C ALA A 180 -3.65 -11.84 0.35
N HIS A 181 -2.65 -12.71 0.30
CA HIS A 181 -2.72 -14.04 -0.31
C HIS A 181 -1.99 -15.07 0.56
N TYR A 182 -2.68 -16.16 0.86
CA TYR A 182 -2.16 -17.26 1.66
C TYR A 182 -1.66 -18.41 0.79
N THR A 183 -0.52 -18.99 1.17
CA THR A 183 -0.05 -20.30 0.67
C THR A 183 0.19 -21.23 1.84
N ALA A 184 -0.16 -22.51 1.69
CA ALA A 184 0.00 -23.52 2.75
C ALA A 184 1.45 -24.02 2.92
N GLY A 185 2.39 -23.43 2.18
CA GLY A 185 3.80 -23.80 2.15
C GLY A 185 4.61 -22.82 1.30
N PRO A 186 5.90 -23.13 1.05
CA PRO A 186 6.75 -22.41 0.11
C PRO A 186 6.11 -22.30 -1.28
N THR A 187 6.34 -21.17 -1.94
CA THR A 187 5.78 -20.87 -3.26
C THR A 187 6.80 -20.18 -4.15
N THR A 188 6.56 -20.20 -5.45
CA THR A 188 7.34 -19.45 -6.45
C THR A 188 6.74 -18.08 -6.77
N LYS A 189 5.52 -17.79 -6.28
CA LYS A 189 4.81 -16.54 -6.52
C LYS A 189 4.71 -15.69 -5.26
N ASN A 190 5.17 -14.45 -5.38
CA ASN A 190 4.90 -13.42 -4.38
C ASN A 190 3.54 -12.74 -4.64
N VAL A 191 3.06 -11.98 -3.66
CA VAL A 191 1.77 -11.26 -3.70
C VAL A 191 1.56 -10.38 -4.94
N PHE A 192 2.61 -9.75 -5.49
CA PHE A 192 2.50 -8.93 -6.71
C PHE A 192 2.32 -9.75 -7.99
N GLY A 193 2.59 -11.06 -7.94
CA GLY A 193 2.28 -12.00 -9.01
C GLY A 193 0.78 -12.29 -9.16
N TYR A 194 -0.06 -11.76 -8.27
CA TYR A 194 -1.51 -11.93 -8.29
C TYR A 194 -2.19 -10.60 -8.64
N SER A 195 -2.99 -10.61 -9.71
CA SER A 195 -3.73 -9.43 -10.15
C SER A 195 -4.93 -9.18 -9.23
N HIS A 196 -4.86 -8.19 -8.33
CA HIS A 196 -5.97 -7.86 -7.43
C HIS A 196 -7.33 -7.69 -8.15
N ILE A 197 -7.33 -7.16 -9.38
CA ILE A 197 -8.53 -6.99 -10.21
C ILE A 197 -9.14 -8.32 -10.66
N ASN A 198 -8.30 -9.31 -11.03
CA ASN A 198 -8.76 -10.55 -11.67
C ASN A 198 -8.73 -11.77 -10.74
N SER A 199 -8.07 -11.65 -9.59
CA SER A 199 -7.85 -12.76 -8.67
C SER A 199 -9.14 -13.37 -8.13
N GLY A 200 -10.18 -12.57 -7.91
CA GLY A 200 -11.49 -13.06 -7.48
C GLY A 200 -12.20 -13.99 -8.49
N ARG A 201 -11.72 -14.03 -9.74
CA ARG A 201 -12.21 -14.97 -10.77
C ARG A 201 -11.41 -16.28 -10.81
N ARG A 202 -10.32 -16.37 -10.06
CA ARG A 202 -9.33 -17.46 -10.16
C ARG A 202 -9.08 -18.18 -8.84
N PHE A 203 -9.31 -17.50 -7.72
CA PHE A 203 -8.98 -18.00 -6.40
C PHE A 203 -10.13 -17.74 -5.42
N PRO A 204 -10.40 -18.67 -4.48
CA PRO A 204 -11.31 -18.42 -3.37
C PRO A 204 -10.80 -17.26 -2.50
N PHE A 205 -11.72 -16.45 -1.99
CA PHE A 205 -11.37 -15.30 -1.17
C PHE A 205 -12.36 -15.06 -0.02
N ILE A 206 -11.83 -14.49 1.06
CA ILE A 206 -12.61 -13.90 2.15
C ILE A 206 -12.63 -12.39 1.94
N SER A 207 -13.82 -11.79 1.97
CA SER A 207 -14.01 -10.34 1.96
C SER A 207 -14.62 -9.92 3.30
N ASP A 208 -13.89 -9.13 4.06
CA ASP A 208 -14.25 -8.75 5.43
C ASP A 208 -14.41 -7.22 5.55
N PRO A 209 -15.65 -6.70 5.49
CA PRO A 209 -15.96 -5.28 5.61
C PRO A 209 -16.10 -4.82 7.08
N GLY A 210 -15.49 -5.51 8.04
CA GLY A 210 -15.70 -5.27 9.46
C GLY A 210 -15.00 -4.04 10.04
N PHE A 211 -14.13 -3.35 9.28
CA PHE A 211 -13.33 -2.20 9.71
C PHE A 211 -12.85 -1.39 8.51
N SER A 212 -12.33 -0.17 8.72
CA SER A 212 -11.72 0.64 7.66
C SER A 212 -10.24 0.31 7.55
N SER A 213 -9.86 -0.37 6.48
CA SER A 213 -8.57 -1.08 6.41
C SER A 213 -7.43 -0.29 5.76
N TYR A 214 -7.74 0.65 4.89
CA TYR A 214 -6.77 1.46 4.16
C TYR A 214 -7.21 2.91 4.01
N ILE A 215 -6.25 3.79 3.75
CA ILE A 215 -6.47 5.11 3.15
C ILE A 215 -5.74 5.09 1.81
N GLN A 216 -6.48 5.15 0.70
CA GLN A 216 -5.87 5.20 -0.62
C GLN A 216 -5.64 6.66 -1.03
N SER A 217 -4.39 7.04 -1.28
CA SER A 217 -4.07 8.40 -1.71
C SER A 217 -4.03 8.52 -3.25
N PHE A 218 -4.44 9.67 -3.75
CA PHE A 218 -4.40 10.00 -5.17
C PHE A 218 -3.76 11.37 -5.33
N THR A 219 -2.51 11.39 -5.81
CA THR A 219 -1.75 12.60 -6.11
C THR A 219 -1.51 12.75 -7.61
N ALA A 220 -1.09 13.95 -8.02
CA ALA A 220 -0.67 14.23 -9.40
C ALA A 220 0.49 13.34 -9.89
N THR A 221 1.31 12.79 -8.98
CA THR A 221 2.46 11.93 -9.30
C THR A 221 2.17 10.44 -9.12
N SER A 222 0.93 10.05 -8.78
CA SER A 222 0.51 8.65 -8.80
C SER A 222 0.60 8.07 -10.21
N ASP A 223 0.98 6.79 -10.35
CA ASP A 223 1.04 6.10 -11.65
C ASP A 223 -0.30 6.08 -12.42
N THR A 224 -1.40 6.41 -11.73
CA THR A 224 -2.74 6.52 -12.31
C THR A 224 -3.31 7.93 -12.28
N ALA A 225 -2.49 8.96 -12.06
CA ALA A 225 -2.87 10.37 -11.97
C ALA A 225 -3.65 10.86 -13.19
N PHE A 226 -3.26 10.46 -14.41
CA PHE A 226 -3.99 10.76 -15.65
C PHE A 226 -5.43 10.22 -15.67
N ARG A 227 -5.77 9.28 -14.77
CA ARG A 227 -7.12 8.74 -14.58
C ARG A 227 -7.76 9.22 -13.30
N ALA A 228 -7.10 10.02 -12.46
CA ALA A 228 -7.58 10.37 -11.12
C ALA A 228 -9.00 10.93 -11.19
N GLU A 229 -9.24 11.98 -12.00
CA GLU A 229 -10.58 12.53 -12.16
C GLU A 229 -11.60 11.50 -12.66
N ARG A 230 -11.23 10.68 -13.65
CA ARG A 230 -12.12 9.66 -14.21
C ARG A 230 -12.43 8.58 -13.18
N LYS A 231 -11.45 8.16 -12.38
CA LYS A 231 -11.58 7.17 -11.31
C LYS A 231 -12.43 7.74 -10.18
N ILE A 232 -12.18 8.97 -9.73
CA ILE A 232 -13.01 9.68 -8.75
C ILE A 232 -14.46 9.71 -9.23
N ARG A 233 -14.71 10.16 -10.48
CA ARG A 233 -16.04 10.17 -11.09
C ARG A 233 -16.66 8.76 -11.17
N GLN A 234 -15.87 7.74 -11.49
CA GLN A 234 -16.34 6.35 -11.54
C GLN A 234 -16.71 5.82 -10.16
N PHE A 235 -15.89 6.08 -9.14
CA PHE A 235 -16.15 5.67 -7.77
C PHE A 235 -17.36 6.39 -7.18
N GLN A 236 -17.54 7.69 -7.48
CA GLN A 236 -18.74 8.45 -7.15
C GLN A 236 -20.00 7.83 -7.78
N LYS A 237 -19.92 7.40 -9.05
CA LYS A 237 -21.06 6.77 -9.75
C LYS A 237 -21.36 5.33 -9.32
N ALA A 238 -20.34 4.56 -8.96
CA ALA A 238 -20.45 3.13 -8.64
C ALA A 238 -20.72 2.85 -7.15
N THR A 239 -21.22 3.84 -6.40
CA THR A 239 -21.38 3.81 -4.92
C THR A 239 -20.11 3.42 -4.17
N GLY A 240 -18.95 3.58 -4.79
CA GLY A 240 -17.65 3.29 -4.19
C GLY A 240 -17.21 4.38 -3.23
N ILE A 241 -17.74 5.60 -3.39
CA ILE A 241 -17.55 6.73 -2.47
C ILE A 241 -18.90 7.16 -1.89
N GLU A 242 -18.98 7.31 -0.58
CA GLU A 242 -20.14 7.89 0.10
C GLU A 242 -19.91 9.36 0.42
N THR A 243 -20.93 10.21 0.25
CA THR A 243 -20.86 11.64 0.61
C THR A 243 -22.05 12.04 1.51
N GLY A 244 -21.97 13.20 2.16
CA GLY A 244 -23.00 13.71 3.07
C GLY A 244 -22.78 13.35 4.56
N PRO A 245 -23.75 13.61 5.45
CA PRO A 245 -23.56 13.48 6.90
C PRO A 245 -23.14 12.09 7.38
N ARG A 246 -23.63 11.03 6.73
CA ARG A 246 -23.23 9.65 7.04
C ARG A 246 -21.76 9.39 6.70
N ALA A 247 -21.27 10.00 5.63
CA ALA A 247 -19.88 9.88 5.22
C ALA A 247 -18.94 10.61 6.20
N ALA A 248 -19.33 11.79 6.69
CA ALA A 248 -18.56 12.51 7.71
C ALA A 248 -18.43 11.68 8.99
N LYS A 249 -19.54 11.11 9.49
CA LYS A 249 -19.54 10.23 10.65
C LYS A 249 -18.66 8.98 10.43
N PHE A 250 -18.71 8.38 9.24
CA PHE A 250 -17.82 7.24 8.91
C PHE A 250 -16.35 7.64 8.99
N VAL A 251 -15.97 8.80 8.44
CA VAL A 251 -14.59 9.29 8.47
C VAL A 251 -14.15 9.50 9.91
N GLU A 252 -14.98 10.14 10.74
CA GLU A 252 -14.72 10.34 12.16
C GLU A 252 -14.49 9.01 12.90
N GLU A 253 -15.38 8.02 12.72
CA GLU A 253 -15.26 6.69 13.34
C GLU A 253 -13.99 5.96 12.87
N ALA A 254 -13.67 6.03 11.57
CA ALA A 254 -12.46 5.42 11.01
C ALA A 254 -11.19 6.07 11.56
N LEU A 255 -11.16 7.41 11.68
CA LEU A 255 -10.02 8.12 12.25
C LEU A 255 -9.90 7.91 13.77
N ALA A 256 -11.02 7.71 14.49
CA ALA A 256 -11.00 7.49 15.93
C ALA A 256 -10.45 6.11 16.34
N ASP A 257 -10.63 5.07 15.51
CA ASP A 257 -10.19 3.71 15.82
C ASP A 257 -9.10 3.21 14.87
N ASP A 258 -9.43 3.05 13.59
CA ASP A 258 -8.57 2.41 12.59
C ASP A 258 -7.30 3.22 12.27
N PHE A 259 -7.43 4.54 12.28
CA PHE A 259 -6.38 5.49 11.90
C PHE A 259 -6.10 6.54 12.98
N ASN A 260 -6.20 6.16 14.26
CA ASN A 260 -6.07 7.07 15.40
C ASN A 260 -4.70 7.74 15.60
N TYR A 261 -3.76 7.43 14.71
CA TYR A 261 -2.45 8.08 14.57
C TYR A 261 -2.47 9.18 13.49
N LEU A 262 -3.63 9.49 12.91
CA LEU A 262 -3.87 10.51 11.89
C LEU A 262 -5.06 11.40 12.27
N SER A 263 -5.14 12.58 11.68
CA SER A 263 -6.31 13.45 11.74
C SER A 263 -6.77 13.84 10.34
N GLU A 264 -8.05 14.19 10.19
CA GLU A 264 -8.60 14.60 8.89
C GLU A 264 -7.85 15.83 8.34
N ASP A 265 -7.63 16.84 9.17
CA ASP A 265 -6.88 18.03 8.79
C ASP A 265 -5.43 17.69 8.44
N GLY A 266 -4.79 16.81 9.21
CA GLY A 266 -3.44 16.33 8.93
C GLY A 266 -3.32 15.64 7.57
N LEU A 267 -4.30 14.81 7.22
CA LEU A 267 -4.37 14.13 5.92
C LEU A 267 -4.60 15.11 4.76
N LYS A 268 -5.47 16.10 4.95
CA LYS A 268 -5.71 17.15 3.95
C LYS A 268 -4.47 18.00 3.73
N GLN A 269 -3.77 18.39 4.80
CA GLN A 269 -2.51 19.13 4.71
C GLN A 269 -1.38 18.29 4.11
N LEU A 270 -1.32 17.00 4.43
CA LEU A 270 -0.39 16.06 3.81
C LEU A 270 -0.57 16.05 2.30
N LEU A 271 -1.81 15.95 1.81
CA LEU A 271 -2.07 15.96 0.38
C LEU A 271 -1.58 17.25 -0.30
N LEU A 272 -1.78 18.41 0.35
CA LEU A 272 -1.31 19.70 -0.17
C LEU A 272 0.22 19.80 -0.22
N ARG A 273 0.94 19.26 0.77
CA ARG A 273 2.41 19.20 0.76
C ARG A 273 2.93 18.22 -0.30
N ALA A 274 2.33 17.04 -0.36
CA ALA A 274 2.69 15.96 -1.28
C ALA A 274 2.54 16.38 -2.75
N GLU A 275 1.57 17.24 -3.07
CA GLU A 275 1.39 17.80 -4.42
C GLU A 275 2.20 19.08 -4.68
N GLY A 276 3.07 19.47 -3.74
CA GLY A 276 3.90 20.68 -3.82
C GLY A 276 3.04 21.91 -4.05
N ALA A 277 2.48 22.48 -2.96
CA ALA A 277 1.62 23.67 -2.97
C ALA A 277 1.90 24.65 -4.13
N SER A 278 1.25 24.39 -5.25
CA SER A 278 1.14 25.28 -6.41
C SER A 278 0.08 26.33 -6.10
N VAL A 279 0.29 27.12 -5.03
CA VAL A 279 -0.42 28.37 -4.74
C VAL A 279 0.50 29.22 -3.84
N GLY A 280 1.34 30.07 -4.43
CA GLY A 280 2.29 30.87 -3.65
C GLY A 280 3.26 31.77 -4.41
N ALA A 281 2.84 32.37 -5.53
CA ALA A 281 3.27 33.68 -6.02
C ALA A 281 2.24 34.18 -7.03
#